data_AF-A0A1X0DD38-F1
#
_entry.id   AF-A0A1X0DD38-F1
#
_cell.length_a   1.000
_cell.length_b   1.000
_cell.length_c   1.000
_cell.angle_alpha   90.00
_cell.angle_beta   90.00
_cell.angle_gamma   90.00
#
_symmetry.space_group_name_H-M   'P 1'
#
loop_
_entity.id
_entity.type
_entity.pdbx_description
1 polymer ?
#
loop_
_entity_poly.entity_id
_entity_poly.type
_entity_poly.pdbx_seq_one_letter_code
_entity_poly.pdbx_strand_id
1 'polypeptide(L)'
;LTLLDTALHSDRAVVAPMLLDSAALRAQARVGALQPFLSEVIGATVNRRPGGALAQQLAGAPEGDRAEIVLALVRSAVADVLGYESSAAVDVGRAFKEAGFDSLAA
;
A
#
# COMPACT_ATOMS: atom_id res chain seq x y z
N LEU A 1 1.91 36.64 8.66
CA LEU A 1 1.22 35.37 8.96
C LEU A 1 -0.23 35.58 9.42
N THR A 2 -0.60 36.77 9.88
CA THR A 2 -1.97 37.13 10.30
C THR A 2 -3.10 36.76 9.34
N LEU A 3 -2.91 36.87 8.01
CA LEU A 3 -3.91 36.43 7.03
C LEU A 3 -4.08 34.91 6.96
N LEU A 4 -3.01 34.15 7.19
CA LEU A 4 -3.06 32.68 7.26
C LEU A 4 -3.75 32.24 8.56
N ASP A 5 -3.42 32.88 9.68
CA ASP A 5 -4.06 32.61 10.98
C ASP A 5 -5.57 32.90 10.91
N THR A 6 -5.96 33.96 10.21
CA THR A 6 -7.37 34.30 9.99
C THR A 6 -8.06 33.27 9.09
N ALA A 7 -7.37 32.76 8.06
CA ALA A 7 -7.91 31.73 7.17
C ALA A 7 -8.10 30.39 7.91
N LEU A 8 -7.20 30.02 8.82
CA LEU A 8 -7.30 28.79 9.61
C LEU A 8 -8.49 28.79 10.59
N HIS A 9 -9.01 29.96 10.97
CA HIS A 9 -10.18 30.10 11.85
C HIS A 9 -11.49 30.32 11.08
N SER A 10 -11.49 30.16 9.76
CA SER A 10 -12.65 30.33 8.89
C SER A 10 -13.08 29.00 8.27
N ASP A 11 -14.33 28.57 8.49
CA ASP A 11 -14.91 27.33 7.93
C ASP A 11 -15.26 27.41 6.42
N ARG A 12 -14.72 28.39 5.69
CA ARG A 12 -14.95 28.52 4.25
C ARG A 12 -13.93 27.72 3.46
N ALA A 13 -14.42 26.74 2.69
CA ALA A 13 -13.62 26.08 1.67
C ALA A 13 -13.23 27.08 0.56
N VAL A 14 -11.94 27.18 0.27
CA VAL A 14 -11.39 28.04 -0.79
C VAL A 14 -10.58 27.19 -1.76
N VAL A 15 -10.78 27.40 -3.06
CA VAL A 15 -9.99 26.74 -4.11
C VAL A 15 -8.68 27.50 -4.28
N ALA A 16 -7.55 26.81 -4.13
CA ALA A 16 -6.21 27.36 -4.32
C ALA A 16 -5.54 26.71 -5.54
N PRO A 17 -5.03 27.50 -6.52
CA PRO A 17 -4.22 26.94 -7.60
C PRO A 17 -2.87 26.50 -7.03
N MET A 18 -2.65 25.20 -6.97
CA MET A 18 -1.39 24.60 -6.54
C MET A 18 -0.69 23.93 -7.73
N LEU A 19 0.58 24.26 -7.94
CA LEU A 19 1.41 23.57 -8.92
C LEU A 19 1.87 22.24 -8.32
N LEU A 20 1.36 21.14 -8.90
CA LEU A 20 1.71 19.79 -8.51
C LEU A 20 2.56 19.16 -9.59
N ASP A 21 3.78 18.74 -9.24
CA ASP A 21 4.59 17.89 -10.12
C ASP A 21 4.05 16.46 -10.09
N SER A 22 3.12 16.16 -11.01
CA SER A 22 2.51 14.84 -11.11
C SER A 22 3.52 13.73 -11.46
N ALA A 23 4.66 14.04 -12.08
CA ALA A 23 5.68 13.05 -12.40
C ALA A 23 6.46 12.65 -11.14
N ALA A 24 6.87 13.63 -10.33
CA ALA A 24 7.51 13.40 -9.04
C ALA A 24 6.59 12.63 -8.08
N LEU A 25 5.30 13.01 -8.00
CA LEU A 25 4.33 12.33 -7.14
C LEU A 25 4.08 10.88 -7.57
N ARG A 26 4.02 10.60 -8.89
CA ARG A 26 3.93 9.21 -9.39
C ARG A 26 5.19 8.39 -9.09
N ALA A 27 6.38 8.99 -9.16
CA ALA A 27 7.62 8.31 -8.79
C ALA A 27 7.64 7.94 -7.30
N GLN A 28 7.21 8.85 -6.42
CA GLN A 28 7.07 8.60 -4.98
C GLN A 28 6.01 7.53 -4.67
N ALA A 29 4.88 7.52 -5.40
CA ALA A 29 3.86 6.50 -5.24
C ALA A 29 4.38 5.09 -5.57
N ARG A 30 5.22 4.94 -6.60
CA ARG A 30 5.81 3.64 -6.97
C ARG A 30 6.72 3.07 -5.89
N VAL A 31 7.36 3.92 -5.10
CA VAL A 31 8.27 3.52 -4.01
C VAL A 31 7.58 3.51 -2.64
N GLY A 32 6.25 3.67 -2.59
CA GLY A 32 5.49 3.64 -1.34
C GLY A 32 5.70 4.85 -0.43
N ALA A 33 6.35 5.92 -0.91
CA ALA A 33 6.67 7.11 -0.12
C ALA A 33 5.59 8.21 -0.19
N LEU A 34 4.48 7.96 -0.89
CA LEU A 34 3.41 8.93 -1.08
C LEU A 34 2.30 8.70 -0.03
N GLN A 35 1.87 9.77 0.64
CA GLN A 35 0.74 9.72 1.55
C GLN A 35 -0.56 9.34 0.80
N PRO A 36 -1.47 8.53 1.39
CA PRO A 36 -2.65 8.02 0.69
C PRO A 36 -3.54 9.11 0.07
N PHE A 37 -3.75 10.23 0.76
CA PHE A 37 -4.58 11.34 0.25
C PHE A 37 -3.98 12.04 -0.97
N LEU A 38 -2.64 12.04 -1.13
CA LEU A 38 -1.99 12.63 -2.30
C LEU A 38 -2.15 11.77 -3.55
N SER A 39 -2.38 10.46 -3.38
CA SER A 39 -2.61 9.54 -4.51
C SER A 39 -3.95 9.82 -5.22
N GLU A 40 -4.96 10.23 -4.44
CA GLU A 40 -6.28 10.63 -4.93
C GLU A 40 -6.20 11.93 -5.75
N VAL A 41 -5.42 12.90 -5.29
CA VAL A 41 -5.22 14.20 -5.95
C VAL A 41 -4.57 14.08 -7.33
N ILE A 42 -3.64 13.14 -7.52
CA ILE A 42 -2.94 12.97 -8.81
C ILE A 42 -3.71 12.10 -9.82
N GLY A 43 -4.93 11.68 -9.48
CA GLY A 43 -5.70 10.72 -10.29
C GLY A 43 -4.95 9.41 -10.51
N ALA A 44 -3.94 9.13 -9.68
CA ALA A 44 -3.31 7.83 -9.63
C ALA A 44 -4.23 6.96 -8.79
N THR A 45 -5.35 6.58 -9.40
CA THR A 45 -5.92 5.27 -9.08
C THR A 45 -4.75 4.30 -9.21
N VAL A 46 -4.15 3.91 -8.08
CA VAL A 46 -3.22 2.80 -8.01
C VAL A 46 -3.90 1.72 -8.83
N ASN A 47 -3.31 1.38 -9.97
CA ASN A 47 -3.94 0.49 -10.93
C ASN A 47 -3.94 -0.89 -10.28
N ARG A 48 -4.89 -1.12 -9.38
CA ARG A 48 -5.24 -2.40 -8.79
C ARG A 48 -5.93 -3.16 -9.91
N ARG A 49 -5.20 -3.48 -10.97
CA ARG A 49 -5.70 -4.45 -11.95
C ARG A 49 -5.98 -5.73 -11.15
N PRO A 50 -7.21 -6.25 -11.18
CA PRO A 50 -7.46 -7.58 -10.66
C PRO A 50 -6.61 -8.52 -11.51
N GLY A 51 -5.55 -9.05 -10.92
CA GLY A 51 -4.55 -9.89 -11.61
C GLY A 51 -3.20 -9.21 -11.89
N GLY A 52 -2.59 -8.57 -10.89
CA GLY A 52 -1.22 -8.04 -10.95
C GLY A 52 -0.13 -9.10 -11.21
N ALA A 53 1.14 -8.78 -10.92
CA ALA A 53 2.30 -9.65 -11.17
C ALA A 53 2.11 -11.12 -10.73
N LEU A 54 1.40 -11.35 -9.61
CA LEU A 54 1.03 -12.67 -9.13
C LEU A 54 0.18 -13.48 -10.14
N ALA A 55 -0.81 -12.87 -10.80
CA ALA A 55 -1.64 -13.59 -11.75
C ALA A 55 -0.87 -13.98 -13.01
N GLN A 56 0.08 -13.17 -13.45
CA GLN A 56 1.01 -13.56 -14.52
C GLN A 56 1.90 -14.73 -14.09
N GLN A 57 2.41 -14.68 -12.86
CA GLN A 57 3.26 -15.75 -12.31
C GLN A 57 2.49 -17.08 -12.16
N LEU A 58 1.24 -17.04 -11.69
CA LEU A 58 0.38 -18.22 -11.55
C LEU A 58 -0.09 -18.78 -12.92
N ALA A 59 -0.31 -17.91 -13.91
CA ALA A 59 -0.64 -18.33 -15.26
C ALA A 59 0.50 -19.08 -15.94
N GLY A 60 1.75 -18.73 -15.62
CA GLY A 60 2.96 -19.42 -16.12
C GLY A 60 3.38 -20.64 -15.29
N ALA A 61 2.81 -20.86 -14.11
CA ALA A 61 3.21 -21.93 -13.20
C ALA A 61 2.37 -23.21 -13.37
N PRO A 62 2.99 -24.40 -13.22
CA PRO A 62 2.28 -25.67 -13.04
C PRO A 62 1.31 -25.61 -11.86
N GLU A 63 0.18 -26.32 -11.93
CA GLU A 63 -0.85 -26.29 -10.87
C GLU A 63 -0.32 -26.68 -9.49
N GLY A 64 0.64 -27.62 -9.43
CA GLY A 64 1.27 -28.05 -8.18
C GLY A 64 2.06 -26.93 -7.49
N ASP A 65 2.64 -26.01 -8.26
CA ASP A 65 3.55 -24.98 -7.75
C ASP A 65 2.79 -23.69 -7.36
N ARG A 66 1.56 -23.53 -7.85
CA ARG A 66 0.72 -22.35 -7.58
C ARG A 66 0.49 -22.12 -6.09
N ALA A 67 0.26 -23.20 -5.33
CA ALA A 67 0.03 -23.12 -3.89
C ALA A 67 1.26 -22.58 -3.15
N GLU A 68 2.47 -23.02 -3.52
CA GLU A 68 3.71 -22.53 -2.91
C GLU A 68 4.00 -21.08 -3.27
N ILE A 69 3.72 -20.68 -4.52
CA ILE A 69 3.87 -19.29 -4.98
C ILE A 69 2.97 -18.35 -4.16
N VAL A 70 1.70 -18.72 -4.00
CA VAL A 70 0.76 -17.93 -3.18
C VAL A 70 1.22 -17.90 -1.72
N LEU A 71 1.66 -19.04 -1.19
CA LEU A 71 2.12 -19.14 0.20
C LEU A 71 3.34 -18.24 0.45
N ALA A 72 4.33 -18.24 -0.44
CA ALA A 72 5.52 -17.39 -0.32
C ALA A 72 5.14 -15.90 -0.33
N LEU A 73 4.20 -15.50 -1.19
CA LEU A 73 3.71 -14.13 -1.24
C LEU A 73 3.03 -13.72 0.08
N VAL A 74 2.12 -14.56 0.59
CA VAL A 74 1.42 -14.28 1.86
C VAL A 74 2.41 -14.16 3.01
N ARG A 75 3.41 -15.06 3.09
CA ARG A 75 4.45 -14.99 4.14
C ARG A 75 5.30 -13.72 4.05
N SER A 76 5.60 -13.25 2.84
CA SER A 76 6.30 -11.96 2.65
C SER A 76 5.46 -10.80 3.15
N ALA A 77 4.19 -10.72 2.73
CA ALA A 77 3.31 -9.63 3.14
C ALA A 77 3.07 -9.62 4.67
N VAL A 78 2.95 -10.81 5.28
CA VAL A 78 2.81 -10.96 6.73
C VAL A 78 4.08 -10.53 7.46
N ALA A 79 5.26 -10.88 6.94
CA ALA A 79 6.53 -10.43 7.50
C ALA A 79 6.65 -8.90 7.45
N ASP A 80 6.27 -8.28 6.34
CA ASP A 80 6.32 -6.83 6.18
C ASP A 80 5.40 -6.12 7.17
N VAL A 81 4.17 -6.62 7.36
CA VAL A 81 3.18 -6.04 8.29
C VAL A 81 3.61 -6.20 9.75
N LEU A 82 4.17 -7.35 10.12
CA LEU A 82 4.57 -7.66 11.50
C LEU A 82 6.01 -7.25 11.81
N GLY A 83 6.77 -6.74 10.83
CA GLY A 83 8.16 -6.32 11.00
C GLY A 83 9.15 -7.49 11.16
N TYR A 84 8.84 -8.67 10.62
CA TYR A 84 9.80 -9.77 10.58
C TYR A 84 10.87 -9.52 9.52
N GLU A 85 12.12 -9.80 9.85
CA GLU A 85 13.28 -9.64 8.95
C GLU A 85 13.26 -10.64 7.77
N SER A 86 12.45 -11.71 7.87
CA SER A 86 12.30 -12.71 6.82
C SER A 86 10.91 -13.35 6.83
N SER A 87 10.37 -13.60 5.63
CA SER A 87 9.15 -14.40 5.43
C SER A 87 9.30 -15.85 5.92
N ALA A 88 10.53 -16.36 6.02
CA ALA A 88 10.83 -17.67 6.57
C ALA A 88 10.51 -17.77 8.08
N ALA A 89 10.50 -16.64 8.80
CA ALA A 89 10.16 -16.58 10.22
C ALA A 89 8.64 -16.69 10.48
N VAL A 90 7.81 -16.58 9.43
CA VAL A 90 6.36 -16.72 9.52
C VAL A 90 5.99 -18.20 9.52
N ASP A 91 5.38 -18.67 10.60
CA ASP A 91 4.84 -20.04 10.73
C ASP A 91 3.52 -20.18 9.95
N VAL A 92 3.46 -21.19 9.08
CA VAL A 92 2.32 -21.48 8.19
C VAL A 92 1.17 -22.15 8.95
N GLY A 93 1.45 -22.82 10.06
CA GLY A 93 0.44 -23.50 10.87
C GLY A 93 -0.23 -22.62 11.93
N ARG A 94 0.30 -21.41 12.16
CA ARG A 94 -0.15 -20.53 13.25
C ARG A 94 -1.30 -19.64 12.79
N ALA A 95 -2.32 -19.50 13.64
CA ALA A 95 -3.44 -18.60 13.35
C ALA A 95 -2.95 -17.14 13.29
N PHE A 96 -3.46 -16.35 12.34
CA PHE A 96 -3.08 -14.94 12.17
C PHE A 96 -3.21 -14.12 13.46
N LYS A 97 -4.27 -14.33 14.25
CA LYS A 97 -4.45 -13.66 15.54
C LYS A 97 -3.32 -13.96 16.52
N GLU A 98 -2.85 -15.19 16.55
CA GLU A 98 -1.73 -15.60 17.42
C GLU A 98 -0.39 -15.07 16.90
N ALA A 99 -0.28 -14.85 15.60
CA ALA A 99 0.87 -14.22 14.96
C ALA A 99 0.93 -12.70 15.20
N GLY A 100 -0.10 -12.08 15.80
CA GLY A 100 -0.12 -10.66 16.10
C GLY A 100 -0.88 -9.81 15.08
N PHE A 101 -1.63 -10.42 14.15
CA PHE A 101 -2.65 -9.69 13.37
C PHE A 101 -3.85 -9.39 14.28
N ASP A 102 -3.85 -8.21 14.88
CA ASP A 102 -5.04 -7.59 15.46
C ASP A 102 -5.64 -6.55 14.50
N SER A 103 -6.86 -6.09 14.78
CA SER A 103 -7.60 -5.19 13.89
C SER A 103 -7.01 -3.78 13.75
N LEU A 104 -5.82 -3.51 14.31
CA LEU A 104 -5.11 -2.22 14.25
C LEU A 104 -3.89 -2.22 13.31
N ALA A 105 -3.57 -3.34 12.66
CA ALA A 105 -2.48 -3.42 11.68
C ALA A 105 -2.80 -2.79 10.30
N ALA A 106 -3.81 -1.92 10.20
CA ALA A 106 -4.29 -1.30 8.95
C ALA A 106 -4.21 0.23 8.98
#